data_AF-A0A2R6DAT3-F1
#
_entry.id   AF-A0A2R6DAT3-F1
#
_cell.length_a   1.000
_cell.length_b   1.000
_cell.length_c   1.000
_cell.angle_alpha   90.00
_cell.angle_beta   90.00
_cell.angle_gamma   90.00
#
_symmetry.space_group_name_H-M   'P 1'
#
loop_
_entity.id
_entity.type
_entity.pdbx_description
1 polymer ?
#
loop_
_entity_poly.entity_id
_entity_poly.type
_entity_poly.pdbx_seq_one_letter_code
_entity_poly.pdbx_strand_id
1 'polypeptide(L)'
;MDRRLLARIAVAALVALLLAPGVVAFVTHEPTNAKAGTTTGATGQTVVAVQGFHFRGGSEKTQARLVSIRDDEVDWQYGEQTFGETWFYDVDPLENGNLLATTARDGETFVFEYDPETGERVWTEQFGIEDTHDADLLPNGDLVVANMRETTDGVADDGVFVYNRTTGERTWEWRFRDHYDESTDGGYDDDWTHVNDVDYLGGDRFLLSPRNFDQAIVVNRSTDEIELRLGSDGAHETLYEQHNPDYLTSADGTPTLLVADSENDRIVEYERRDEGWTRTWTVGVGGALNWPRDADRLPNGNTLVTDSLNHRVIEITPTGEIVWEYYVTWGPYDAERVGATTDCDRTGGSARSPTIADLNASGAYALSGSANDPPIPGESGPSALLSSIGLDGPASTWDHIVPWVKPTWASGWTFLAGVAGLSLALGWGTAELWLSRELIGEEIRARLSG
;
A
#
# COMPACT_ATOMS: atom_id res chain seq x y z
N MET A 1 3.90 -56.59 -2.33
CA MET A 1 4.53 -55.28 -2.58
C MET A 1 5.45 -54.98 -1.41
N ASP A 2 6.71 -54.60 -1.67
CA ASP A 2 7.66 -54.24 -0.61
C ASP A 2 7.11 -53.04 0.19
N ARG A 3 7.22 -53.08 1.53
CA ARG A 3 6.80 -51.98 2.41
C ARG A 3 7.49 -50.66 2.04
N ARG A 4 8.73 -50.73 1.53
CA ARG A 4 9.47 -49.55 1.04
C ARG A 4 8.86 -48.99 -0.24
N LEU A 5 8.47 -49.85 -1.17
CA LEU A 5 7.79 -49.44 -2.40
C LEU A 5 6.42 -48.81 -2.10
N LEU A 6 5.66 -49.41 -1.18
CA LEU A 6 4.41 -48.85 -0.66
C LEU A 6 4.59 -47.44 -0.08
N ALA A 7 5.61 -47.25 0.78
CA ALA A 7 5.90 -45.95 1.37
C ALA A 7 6.29 -44.90 0.33
N ARG A 8 7.14 -45.25 -0.66
CA ARG A 8 7.52 -44.36 -1.77
C ARG A 8 6.31 -43.93 -2.61
N ILE A 9 5.43 -44.89 -2.93
CA ILE A 9 4.19 -44.59 -3.67
C ILE A 9 3.29 -43.66 -2.84
N ALA A 10 3.16 -43.90 -1.53
CA ALA A 10 2.35 -43.05 -0.66
C ALA A 10 2.88 -41.61 -0.57
N VAL A 11 4.20 -41.45 -0.38
CA VAL A 11 4.83 -40.11 -0.34
C VAL A 11 4.70 -39.41 -1.69
N ALA A 12 4.96 -40.09 -2.80
CA ALA A 12 4.79 -39.53 -4.13
C ALA A 12 3.34 -39.12 -4.42
N ALA A 13 2.36 -39.92 -4.00
CA ALA A 13 0.94 -39.60 -4.12
C ALA A 13 0.57 -38.37 -3.29
N LEU A 14 1.08 -38.26 -2.06
CA LEU A 14 0.85 -37.09 -1.21
C LEU A 14 1.46 -35.81 -1.80
N VAL A 15 2.69 -35.86 -2.30
CA VAL A 15 3.32 -34.74 -3.01
C VAL A 15 2.46 -34.34 -4.22
N ALA A 16 2.01 -35.30 -5.04
CA ALA A 16 1.17 -35.00 -6.18
C ALA A 16 -0.17 -34.35 -5.78
N LEU A 17 -0.80 -34.82 -4.71
CA LEU A 17 -2.04 -34.25 -4.19
C LEU A 17 -1.86 -32.81 -3.69
N LEU A 18 -0.73 -32.52 -3.03
CA LEU A 18 -0.42 -31.18 -2.53
C LEU A 18 -0.11 -30.18 -3.66
N LEU A 19 0.55 -30.64 -4.73
CA LEU A 19 0.92 -29.78 -5.86
C LEU A 19 -0.19 -29.63 -6.91
N ALA A 20 -1.11 -30.59 -7.03
CA ALA A 20 -2.13 -30.60 -8.07
C ALA A 20 -3.01 -29.34 -8.13
N PRO A 21 -3.52 -28.77 -7.01
CA PRO A 21 -4.29 -27.53 -7.05
C PRO A 21 -3.49 -26.35 -7.63
N GLY A 22 -2.20 -26.26 -7.29
CA GLY A 22 -1.31 -25.23 -7.81
C GLY A 22 -1.06 -25.38 -9.31
N VAL A 23 -0.84 -26.61 -9.79
CA VAL A 23 -0.69 -26.89 -11.22
C VAL A 23 -1.96 -26.55 -11.99
N VAL A 24 -3.14 -26.91 -11.47
CA VAL A 24 -4.42 -26.57 -12.11
C VAL A 24 -4.59 -25.06 -12.17
N ALA A 25 -4.43 -24.35 -11.05
CA ALA A 25 -4.57 -22.90 -11.00
C ALA A 25 -3.61 -22.19 -11.96
N PHE A 26 -2.34 -22.62 -12.01
CA PHE A 26 -1.36 -22.09 -12.95
C PHE A 26 -1.75 -22.29 -14.42
N VAL A 27 -2.24 -23.47 -14.79
CA VAL A 27 -2.60 -23.79 -16.19
C VAL A 27 -3.87 -23.07 -16.65
N THR A 28 -4.80 -22.79 -15.74
CA THR A 28 -6.07 -22.12 -16.06
C THR A 28 -6.02 -20.61 -15.91
N HIS A 29 -4.92 -20.06 -15.38
CA HIS A 29 -4.79 -18.63 -15.13
C HIS A 29 -4.51 -17.85 -16.41
N GLU A 30 -5.22 -16.74 -16.59
CA GLU A 30 -4.86 -15.70 -17.54
C GLU A 30 -3.91 -14.71 -16.86
N PRO A 31 -2.65 -14.58 -17.31
CA PRO A 31 -1.66 -13.73 -16.68
C PRO A 31 -2.01 -12.25 -16.90
N THR A 32 -2.77 -11.68 -15.96
CA THR A 32 -3.12 -10.26 -15.94
C THR A 32 -2.75 -9.65 -14.59
N ASN A 33 -1.96 -8.58 -14.61
CA ASN A 33 -1.59 -7.79 -13.42
C ASN A 33 -2.64 -6.71 -13.08
N ALA A 34 -3.74 -6.68 -13.84
CA ALA A 34 -4.82 -5.71 -13.77
C ALA A 34 -6.12 -6.37 -14.26
N LYS A 35 -7.22 -6.27 -13.49
CA LYS A 35 -8.51 -6.88 -13.86
C LYS A 35 -9.66 -6.22 -13.09
N ALA A 36 -10.79 -5.98 -13.75
CA ALA A 36 -12.02 -5.57 -13.09
C ALA A 36 -12.61 -6.67 -12.18
N GLY A 37 -13.06 -6.25 -11.00
CA GLY A 37 -13.87 -7.05 -10.07
C GLY A 37 -15.34 -6.65 -10.18
N THR A 38 -15.92 -6.21 -9.07
CA THR A 38 -17.29 -5.68 -9.01
C THR A 38 -17.40 -4.35 -9.75
N THR A 39 -18.38 -4.19 -10.65
CA THR A 39 -18.61 -2.96 -11.42
C THR A 39 -20.11 -2.65 -11.52
N THR A 40 -20.68 -2.09 -10.45
CA THR A 40 -22.10 -1.74 -10.35
C THR A 40 -22.37 -0.23 -10.34
N GLY A 41 -21.34 0.58 -10.05
CA GLY A 41 -21.36 2.04 -10.15
C GLY A 41 -20.86 2.57 -11.48
N ALA A 42 -21.15 3.84 -11.78
CA ALA A 42 -20.51 4.56 -12.88
C ALA A 42 -19.18 5.13 -12.41
N THR A 43 -18.11 4.90 -13.17
CA THR A 43 -16.76 5.33 -12.81
C THR A 43 -16.18 6.33 -13.79
N GLY A 44 -15.47 7.32 -13.24
CA GLY A 44 -14.56 8.15 -14.02
C GLY A 44 -13.22 7.45 -14.20
N GLN A 45 -12.28 8.13 -14.86
CA GLN A 45 -10.90 7.65 -14.93
C GLN A 45 -10.28 7.66 -13.53
N THR A 46 -9.70 6.54 -13.13
CA THR A 46 -8.96 6.40 -11.87
C THR A 46 -7.50 6.12 -12.20
N VAL A 47 -6.57 6.85 -11.60
CA VAL A 47 -5.13 6.62 -11.74
C VAL A 47 -4.63 6.01 -10.45
N VAL A 48 -3.72 5.05 -10.53
CA VAL A 48 -3.22 4.31 -9.37
C VAL A 48 -1.70 4.29 -9.40
N ALA A 49 -1.07 4.75 -8.33
CA ALA A 49 0.34 4.53 -8.06
C ALA A 49 0.54 3.11 -7.50
N VAL A 50 1.37 2.31 -8.16
CA VAL A 50 1.66 0.93 -7.77
C VAL A 50 3.11 0.87 -7.32
N GLN A 51 3.31 0.63 -6.02
CA GLN A 51 4.63 0.52 -5.43
C GLN A 51 5.44 -0.62 -6.10
N GLY A 52 4.80 -1.74 -6.40
CA GLY A 52 5.51 -2.93 -6.86
C GLY A 52 6.15 -3.69 -5.69
N PHE A 53 7.02 -4.64 -6.03
CA PHE A 53 7.73 -5.45 -5.04
C PHE A 53 9.11 -5.85 -5.56
N HIS A 54 10.09 -6.01 -4.68
CA HIS A 54 11.44 -6.42 -5.05
C HIS A 54 11.92 -7.60 -4.19
N PHE A 55 12.12 -8.76 -4.83
CA PHE A 55 12.82 -9.87 -4.19
C PHE A 55 14.32 -9.78 -4.49
N ARG A 56 15.17 -9.73 -3.46
CA ARG A 56 16.63 -9.74 -3.64
C ARG A 56 17.07 -10.97 -4.46
N GLY A 57 17.55 -10.75 -5.69
CA GLY A 57 18.16 -11.78 -6.54
C GLY A 57 17.29 -12.37 -7.67
N GLY A 58 16.10 -11.82 -7.96
CA GLY A 58 15.30 -12.17 -9.14
C GLY A 58 15.71 -11.39 -10.41
N SER A 59 15.51 -11.97 -11.61
CA SER A 59 15.95 -11.37 -12.88
C SER A 59 14.90 -10.53 -13.63
N GLU A 60 13.63 -10.54 -13.21
CA GLU A 60 12.57 -9.67 -13.75
C GLU A 60 11.68 -9.19 -12.60
N LYS A 61 11.55 -7.86 -12.45
CA LYS A 61 10.85 -7.20 -11.34
C LYS A 61 9.33 -7.22 -11.52
N THR A 62 8.59 -7.27 -10.43
CA THR A 62 7.17 -6.88 -10.40
C THR A 62 7.09 -5.36 -10.55
N GLN A 63 6.54 -4.89 -11.67
CA GLN A 63 6.65 -3.51 -12.18
C GLN A 63 5.94 -2.47 -11.30
N ALA A 64 6.71 -1.67 -10.57
CA ALA A 64 6.26 -0.38 -10.05
C ALA A 64 5.84 0.52 -11.22
N ARG A 65 4.67 1.16 -11.13
CA ARG A 65 4.09 1.89 -12.25
C ARG A 65 2.91 2.77 -11.82
N LEU A 66 2.56 3.73 -12.66
CA LEU A 66 1.24 4.33 -12.71
C LEU A 66 0.34 3.52 -13.65
N VAL A 67 -0.91 3.32 -13.25
CA VAL A 67 -1.94 2.65 -14.05
C VAL A 67 -3.16 3.55 -14.12
N SER A 68 -3.61 3.87 -15.33
CA SER A 68 -4.91 4.51 -15.55
C SER A 68 -5.95 3.48 -15.92
N ILE A 69 -7.10 3.57 -15.27
CA ILE A 69 -8.26 2.71 -15.46
C ILE A 69 -9.42 3.58 -15.92
N ARG A 70 -10.02 3.25 -17.06
CA ARG A 70 -11.20 3.92 -17.61
C ARG A 70 -12.12 2.86 -18.20
N ASP A 71 -13.43 2.99 -17.93
CA ASP A 71 -14.45 2.06 -18.41
C ASP A 71 -14.13 0.58 -18.05
N ASP A 72 -13.62 0.37 -16.83
CA ASP A 72 -13.21 -0.94 -16.30
C ASP A 72 -12.09 -1.66 -17.08
N GLU A 73 -11.34 -0.91 -17.90
CA GLU A 73 -10.17 -1.38 -18.63
C GLU A 73 -8.94 -0.52 -18.32
N VAL A 74 -7.75 -1.10 -18.49
CA VAL A 74 -6.51 -0.31 -18.44
C VAL A 74 -6.44 0.58 -19.67
N ASP A 75 -6.48 1.90 -19.46
CA ASP A 75 -6.36 2.91 -20.50
C ASP A 75 -4.89 3.10 -20.91
N TRP A 76 -4.02 3.34 -19.93
CA TRP A 76 -2.59 3.45 -20.12
C TRP A 76 -1.81 3.02 -18.87
N GLN A 77 -0.53 2.74 -19.05
CA GLN A 77 0.41 2.45 -17.97
C GLN A 77 1.72 3.20 -18.21
N TYR A 78 2.28 3.71 -17.13
CA TYR A 78 3.58 4.37 -17.15
C TYR A 78 4.48 3.72 -16.11
N GLY A 79 5.67 3.29 -16.51
CA GLY A 79 6.66 2.74 -15.59
C GLY A 79 8.06 2.95 -16.13
N GLU A 80 9.01 3.21 -15.24
CA GLU A 80 10.41 3.26 -15.64
C GLU A 80 10.90 1.84 -15.94
N GLN A 81 11.24 1.58 -17.21
CA GLN A 81 11.88 0.32 -17.62
C GLN A 81 13.37 0.35 -17.26
N THR A 82 13.67 0.42 -15.97
CA THR A 82 15.02 0.67 -15.47
C THR A 82 15.53 -0.50 -14.63
N PHE A 83 16.83 -0.78 -14.76
CA PHE A 83 17.52 -1.74 -13.89
C PHE A 83 17.82 -1.04 -12.57
N GLY A 84 16.96 -1.17 -11.56
CA GLY A 84 17.12 -0.50 -10.26
C GLY A 84 15.86 -0.63 -9.40
N GLU A 85 15.98 -0.48 -8.08
CA GLU A 85 14.81 -0.45 -7.18
C GLU A 85 14.02 0.81 -7.51
N THR A 86 12.77 0.66 -7.95
CA THR A 86 11.90 1.78 -8.34
C THR A 86 10.56 1.54 -7.68
N TRP A 87 10.00 2.59 -7.11
CA TRP A 87 8.75 2.59 -6.36
C TRP A 87 7.90 3.76 -6.81
N PHE A 88 6.59 3.56 -6.96
CA PHE A 88 5.63 4.66 -7.12
C PHE A 88 4.77 4.73 -5.87
N TYR A 89 4.76 5.90 -5.24
CA TYR A 89 4.11 6.08 -3.95
C TYR A 89 2.88 6.94 -4.08
N ASP A 90 3.00 8.09 -4.74
CA ASP A 90 1.94 9.09 -4.81
C ASP A 90 1.65 9.53 -6.28
N VAL A 91 0.39 9.89 -6.56
CA VAL A 91 -0.05 10.45 -7.84
C VAL A 91 -1.24 11.43 -7.76
N ASP A 92 -0.97 12.74 -7.84
CA ASP A 92 -2.03 13.75 -7.89
C ASP A 92 -2.45 14.22 -9.30
N PRO A 93 -3.77 14.28 -9.60
CA PRO A 93 -4.28 15.00 -10.77
C PRO A 93 -4.07 16.52 -10.69
N LEU A 94 -3.45 17.10 -11.71
CA LEU A 94 -3.29 18.54 -11.88
C LEU A 94 -4.45 19.17 -12.68
N GLU A 95 -4.70 20.47 -12.48
CA GLU A 95 -5.75 21.22 -13.19
C GLU A 95 -5.66 21.12 -14.73
N ASN A 96 -4.44 21.04 -15.26
CA ASN A 96 -4.17 21.01 -16.69
C ASN A 96 -4.40 19.61 -17.30
N GLY A 97 -4.79 18.62 -16.50
CA GLY A 97 -4.99 17.23 -16.91
C GLY A 97 -3.73 16.36 -16.82
N ASN A 98 -2.59 16.93 -16.41
CA ASN A 98 -1.38 16.20 -16.10
C ASN A 98 -1.46 15.59 -14.70
N LEU A 99 -0.43 14.84 -14.33
CA LEU A 99 -0.30 14.22 -13.01
C LEU A 99 0.99 14.68 -12.35
N LEU A 100 0.96 15.03 -11.07
CA LEU A 100 2.14 15.01 -10.23
C LEU A 100 2.38 13.55 -9.83
N ALA A 101 3.63 13.12 -9.73
CA ALA A 101 3.93 11.80 -9.24
C ALA A 101 5.25 11.77 -8.48
N THR A 102 5.27 10.98 -7.41
CA THR A 102 6.46 10.75 -6.59
C THR A 102 6.95 9.32 -6.77
N THR A 103 8.24 9.20 -7.12
CA THR A 103 8.91 7.91 -7.28
C THR A 103 10.26 7.90 -6.58
N ALA A 104 10.53 6.86 -5.81
CA ALA A 104 11.85 6.63 -5.23
C ALA A 104 12.61 5.60 -6.07
N ARG A 105 13.88 5.88 -6.34
CA ARG A 105 14.74 4.98 -7.10
C ARG A 105 16.20 5.07 -6.70
N ASP A 106 16.82 3.89 -6.51
CA ASP A 106 18.26 3.74 -6.27
C ASP A 106 18.81 4.66 -5.14
N GLY A 107 18.00 4.89 -4.10
CA GLY A 107 18.31 5.76 -2.96
C GLY A 107 18.05 7.26 -3.18
N GLU A 108 17.42 7.63 -4.30
CA GLU A 108 17.04 9.00 -4.64
C GLU A 108 15.52 9.11 -4.81
N THR A 109 15.00 10.33 -4.69
CA THR A 109 13.59 10.65 -4.90
C THR A 109 13.43 11.52 -6.13
N PHE A 110 12.41 11.24 -6.94
CA PHE A 110 12.04 12.02 -8.10
C PHE A 110 10.58 12.44 -7.99
N VAL A 111 10.34 13.74 -8.13
CA VAL A 111 8.99 14.32 -8.23
C VAL A 111 8.86 14.91 -9.63
N PHE A 112 7.79 14.57 -10.36
CA PHE A 112 7.65 15.01 -11.74
C PHE A 112 6.20 15.27 -12.13
N GLU A 113 6.01 16.21 -13.06
CA GLU A 113 4.76 16.35 -13.78
C GLU A 113 4.78 15.44 -15.01
N TYR A 114 3.75 14.62 -15.16
CA TYR A 114 3.54 13.67 -16.23
C TYR A 114 2.32 14.06 -17.06
N ASP A 115 2.52 14.19 -18.37
CA ASP A 115 1.44 14.40 -19.34
C ASP A 115 0.97 13.04 -19.88
N PRO A 116 -0.23 12.57 -19.51
CA PRO A 116 -0.75 11.29 -19.97
C PRO A 116 -1.19 11.30 -21.45
N GLU A 117 -1.42 12.46 -22.06
CA GLU A 117 -1.77 12.55 -23.49
C GLU A 117 -0.56 12.31 -24.38
N THR A 118 0.59 12.85 -23.99
CA THR A 118 1.86 12.68 -24.73
C THR A 118 2.69 11.49 -24.25
N GLY A 119 2.49 11.08 -23.00
CA GLY A 119 3.27 10.05 -22.33
C GLY A 119 4.66 10.53 -21.88
N GLU A 120 4.87 11.84 -21.76
CA GLU A 120 6.15 12.45 -21.44
C GLU A 120 6.14 13.14 -20.06
N ARG A 121 7.32 13.22 -19.43
CA ARG A 121 7.51 14.07 -18.26
C ARG A 121 7.70 15.52 -18.72
N VAL A 122 6.87 16.43 -18.20
CA VAL A 122 6.97 17.87 -18.49
C VAL A 122 8.19 18.46 -17.80
N TRP A 123 8.44 18.05 -16.55
CA TRP A 123 9.64 18.38 -15.78
C TRP A 123 9.91 17.28 -14.75
N THR A 124 11.09 17.30 -14.12
CA THR A 124 11.47 16.37 -13.04
C THR A 124 12.39 17.09 -12.08
N GLU A 125 12.05 17.05 -10.80
CA GLU A 125 12.96 17.39 -9.69
C GLU A 125 13.55 16.11 -9.13
N GLN A 126 14.86 16.14 -8.84
CA GLN A 126 15.61 15.03 -8.27
C GLN A 126 16.18 15.45 -6.92
N PHE A 127 15.91 14.64 -5.90
CA PHE A 127 16.37 14.85 -4.55
C PHE A 127 17.26 13.68 -4.13
N GLY A 128 18.40 13.98 -3.52
CA GLY A 128 19.29 12.99 -2.90
C GLY A 128 18.79 12.55 -1.53
N ILE A 129 17.48 12.31 -1.40
CA ILE A 129 16.80 11.82 -0.21
C ILE A 129 16.15 10.48 -0.55
N GLU A 130 16.18 9.56 0.41
CA GLU A 130 15.75 8.18 0.22
C GLU A 130 14.28 8.02 0.60
N ASP A 131 13.53 7.30 -0.24
CA ASP A 131 12.20 6.77 0.08
C ASP A 131 11.13 7.80 0.47
N THR A 132 11.20 9.02 -0.07
CA THR A 132 10.08 9.95 0.06
C THR A 132 8.85 9.36 -0.61
N HIS A 133 7.80 9.18 0.19
CA HIS A 133 6.52 8.68 -0.28
C HIS A 133 5.69 9.75 -0.96
N ASP A 134 5.78 11.00 -0.49
CA ASP A 134 4.87 12.04 -0.93
C ASP A 134 5.50 13.44 -1.06
N ALA A 135 5.00 14.20 -2.03
CA ALA A 135 5.35 15.57 -2.30
C ALA A 135 4.24 16.28 -3.07
N ASP A 136 3.84 17.44 -2.57
CA ASP A 136 2.68 18.17 -3.09
C ASP A 136 3.08 19.51 -3.76
N LEU A 137 2.34 19.91 -4.79
CA LEU A 137 2.57 21.14 -5.59
C LEU A 137 1.83 22.35 -4.99
N LEU A 138 2.61 23.36 -4.61
CA LEU A 138 2.08 24.61 -4.09
C LEU A 138 1.54 25.52 -5.23
N PRO A 139 0.60 26.43 -4.94
CA PRO A 139 0.02 27.35 -5.95
C PRO A 139 1.03 28.22 -6.72
N ASN A 140 2.21 28.43 -6.15
CA ASN A 140 3.30 29.20 -6.76
C ASN A 140 4.23 28.34 -7.64
N GLY A 141 3.96 27.04 -7.77
CA GLY A 141 4.75 26.06 -8.53
C GLY A 141 5.95 25.49 -7.78
N ASP A 142 6.09 25.79 -6.49
CA ASP A 142 7.08 25.16 -5.59
C ASP A 142 6.54 23.83 -5.07
N LEU A 143 7.40 23.00 -4.47
CA LEU A 143 7.00 21.72 -3.86
C LEU A 143 7.07 21.80 -2.34
N VAL A 144 6.16 21.14 -1.64
CA VAL A 144 6.40 20.67 -0.27
C VAL A 144 6.71 19.18 -0.33
N VAL A 145 7.71 18.71 0.41
CA VAL A 145 8.25 17.35 0.28
C VAL A 145 8.39 16.72 1.66
N ALA A 146 7.87 15.50 1.82
CA ALA A 146 8.11 14.68 3.00
C ALA A 146 9.52 14.10 2.97
N ASN A 147 10.27 14.27 4.05
CA ASN A 147 11.67 13.85 4.15
C ASN A 147 11.85 12.93 5.35
N MET A 148 11.62 11.63 5.13
CA MET A 148 11.92 10.60 6.11
C MET A 148 13.39 10.17 6.03
N ARG A 149 13.90 9.51 7.07
CA ARG A 149 15.27 8.94 7.14
C ARG A 149 16.39 9.96 6.98
N GLU A 150 16.10 11.24 7.21
CA GLU A 150 17.11 12.28 7.18
C GLU A 150 17.90 12.22 8.48
N THR A 151 19.23 12.42 8.42
CA THR A 151 20.03 12.45 9.64
C THR A 151 21.04 13.58 9.63
N THR A 152 21.14 14.29 10.75
CA THR A 152 22.18 15.28 11.00
C THR A 152 23.08 14.78 12.13
N ASP A 153 24.37 14.58 11.86
CA ASP A 153 25.37 14.06 12.80
C ASP A 153 24.97 12.70 13.45
N GLY A 154 24.23 11.87 12.70
CA GLY A 154 23.76 10.55 13.15
C GLY A 154 22.54 10.60 14.08
N VAL A 155 21.85 11.73 14.12
CA VAL A 155 20.57 11.92 14.82
C VAL A 155 19.47 12.13 13.78
N ALA A 156 18.31 11.50 13.99
CA ALA A 156 17.16 11.66 13.11
C ALA A 156 16.79 13.14 12.95
N ASP A 157 16.67 13.59 11.71
CA ASP A 157 16.35 14.96 11.30
C ASP A 157 15.18 14.98 10.31
N ASP A 158 14.37 13.91 10.34
CA ASP A 158 13.13 13.74 9.60
C ASP A 158 12.24 14.99 9.68
N GLY A 159 11.55 15.29 8.59
CA GLY A 159 10.75 16.51 8.52
C GLY A 159 10.06 16.72 7.18
N VAL A 160 9.71 17.98 6.94
CA VAL A 160 9.16 18.45 5.68
C VAL A 160 9.89 19.72 5.24
N PHE A 161 10.03 19.93 3.94
CA PHE A 161 10.64 21.14 3.41
C PHE A 161 9.90 21.69 2.20
N VAL A 162 9.97 23.01 2.01
CA VAL A 162 9.48 23.67 0.78
C VAL A 162 10.65 23.91 -0.16
N TYR A 163 10.57 23.37 -1.36
CA TYR A 163 11.56 23.48 -2.42
C TYR A 163 11.13 24.46 -3.49
N ASN A 164 11.91 25.52 -3.68
CA ASN A 164 11.69 26.44 -4.78
C ASN A 164 12.23 25.87 -6.08
N ARG A 165 11.33 25.47 -6.98
CA ARG A 165 11.69 24.81 -8.24
C ARG A 165 12.42 25.72 -9.24
N THR A 166 12.27 27.04 -9.09
CA THR A 166 12.94 28.00 -9.98
C THR A 166 14.38 28.29 -9.57
N THR A 167 14.65 28.39 -8.26
CA THR A 167 15.99 28.69 -7.72
C THR A 167 16.78 27.45 -7.34
N GLY A 168 16.08 26.33 -7.07
CA GLY A 168 16.66 25.09 -6.57
C GLY A 168 17.00 25.11 -5.07
N GLU A 169 16.37 26.01 -4.30
CA GLU A 169 16.67 26.22 -2.88
C GLU A 169 15.53 25.72 -1.98
N ARG A 170 15.89 25.11 -0.84
CA ARG A 170 14.94 24.90 0.27
C ARG A 170 14.65 26.25 0.92
N THR A 171 13.40 26.69 0.88
CA THR A 171 12.98 28.01 1.39
C THR A 171 12.37 27.94 2.78
N TRP A 172 12.00 26.74 3.24
CA TRP A 172 11.50 26.45 4.57
C TRP A 172 11.75 24.98 4.91
N GLU A 173 11.95 24.69 6.19
CA GLU A 173 12.10 23.34 6.74
C GLU A 173 11.38 23.29 8.10
N TRP A 174 10.80 22.14 8.41
CA TRP A 174 10.20 21.81 9.70
C TRP A 174 10.63 20.40 10.09
N ARG A 175 11.00 20.20 11.36
CA ARG A 175 11.66 18.97 11.83
C ARG A 175 10.90 18.33 12.97
N PHE A 176 10.64 17.03 12.89
CA PHE A 176 9.92 16.32 13.97
C PHE A 176 10.64 16.42 15.31
N ARG A 177 11.97 16.32 15.34
CA ARG A 177 12.75 16.40 16.58
C ARG A 177 12.66 17.74 17.34
N ASP A 178 12.17 18.80 16.70
CA ASP A 178 11.96 20.09 17.36
C ASP A 178 10.58 20.15 18.07
N HIS A 179 9.69 19.17 17.81
CA HIS A 179 8.31 19.12 18.33
C HIS A 179 7.93 17.82 19.04
N TYR A 180 8.79 16.79 19.00
CA TYR A 180 8.58 15.49 19.62
C TYR A 180 9.74 15.13 20.56
N ASP A 181 9.42 14.38 21.60
CA ASP A 181 10.44 13.82 22.48
C ASP A 181 11.23 12.74 21.73
N GLU A 182 12.55 12.67 21.96
CA GLU A 182 13.44 11.65 21.38
C GLU A 182 12.95 10.22 21.62
N SER A 183 12.22 9.98 22.70
CA SER A 183 11.71 8.64 23.06
C SER A 183 10.42 8.22 22.33
N THR A 184 9.86 9.08 21.48
CA THR A 184 8.67 8.76 20.68
C THR A 184 8.99 7.57 19.77
N ASP A 185 8.07 6.61 19.66
CA ASP A 185 8.25 5.33 18.96
C ASP A 185 9.48 4.53 19.44
N GLY A 186 9.80 4.64 20.72
CA GLY A 186 10.89 3.85 21.33
C GLY A 186 12.30 4.43 21.12
N GLY A 187 12.45 5.54 20.41
CA GLY A 187 13.74 6.23 20.25
C GLY A 187 14.05 6.60 18.80
N TYR A 188 15.01 7.50 18.59
CA TYR A 188 15.58 7.71 17.26
C TYR A 188 16.15 6.40 16.67
N ASP A 189 15.77 6.13 15.43
CA ASP A 189 16.36 5.11 14.58
C ASP A 189 16.47 5.59 13.12
N ASP A 190 16.81 4.69 12.20
CA ASP A 190 17.01 4.99 10.77
C ASP A 190 15.69 5.33 10.04
N ASP A 191 14.52 5.07 10.62
CA ASP A 191 13.19 5.23 10.04
C ASP A 191 12.20 5.85 11.04
N TRP A 192 12.69 6.80 11.85
CA TRP A 192 12.05 7.19 13.11
C TRP A 192 10.60 7.65 12.97
N THR A 193 10.33 8.58 12.07
CA THR A 193 8.96 9.11 11.90
C THR A 193 8.15 8.30 10.90
N HIS A 194 8.86 7.74 9.91
CA HIS A 194 8.30 7.23 8.67
C HIS A 194 7.19 8.16 8.13
N VAL A 195 7.49 9.46 8.03
CA VAL A 195 6.53 10.45 7.50
C VAL A 195 6.18 10.11 6.05
N ASN A 196 4.98 9.56 5.84
CA ASN A 196 4.59 8.96 4.58
C ASN A 196 3.73 9.86 3.69
N ASP A 197 3.35 11.05 4.17
CA ASP A 197 2.35 11.90 3.54
C ASP A 197 2.54 13.39 3.90
N VAL A 198 2.26 14.29 2.95
CA VAL A 198 2.28 15.74 3.09
C VAL A 198 1.32 16.49 2.14
N ASP A 199 0.11 16.81 2.59
CA ASP A 199 -0.82 17.64 1.81
C ASP A 199 -0.78 19.13 2.12
N TYR A 200 -0.89 19.98 1.11
CA TYR A 200 -1.18 21.40 1.26
C TYR A 200 -2.65 21.66 1.58
N LEU A 201 -2.91 22.30 2.73
CA LEU A 201 -4.27 22.64 3.17
C LEU A 201 -4.67 24.10 2.87
N GLY A 202 -3.83 24.85 2.15
CA GLY A 202 -4.02 26.28 1.92
C GLY A 202 -3.40 27.19 2.98
N GLY A 203 -3.01 28.39 2.55
CA GLY A 203 -2.33 29.36 3.38
C GLY A 203 -0.94 28.85 3.76
N ASP A 204 -0.74 28.61 5.06
CA ASP A 204 0.50 28.15 5.67
C ASP A 204 0.37 26.77 6.32
N ARG A 205 -0.67 26.00 5.98
CA ARG A 205 -0.96 24.73 6.66
C ARG A 205 -0.65 23.52 5.79
N PHE A 206 -0.02 22.52 6.42
CA PHE A 206 0.28 21.22 5.82
C PHE A 206 -0.27 20.10 6.71
N LEU A 207 -0.92 19.10 6.13
CA LEU A 207 -1.29 17.85 6.81
C LEU A 207 -0.12 16.87 6.65
N LEU A 208 0.32 16.25 7.73
CA LEU A 208 1.41 15.28 7.71
C LEU A 208 0.96 13.98 8.39
N SER A 209 1.48 12.85 7.92
CA SER A 209 1.32 11.54 8.55
C SER A 209 2.66 10.94 8.98
N PRO A 210 3.14 11.18 10.20
CA PRO A 210 4.17 10.35 10.82
C PRO A 210 3.60 8.96 11.15
N ARG A 211 3.77 8.00 10.23
CA ARG A 211 3.24 6.64 10.33
C ARG A 211 3.59 6.00 11.67
N ASN A 212 4.87 6.02 12.04
CA ASN A 212 5.35 5.33 13.23
C ASN A 212 4.91 6.01 14.54
N PHE A 213 4.40 7.24 14.49
CA PHE A 213 3.91 7.95 15.68
C PHE A 213 2.40 7.79 15.90
N ASP A 214 1.72 6.97 15.08
CA ASP A 214 0.28 6.73 15.13
C ASP A 214 -0.55 8.04 15.08
N GLN A 215 -0.14 8.98 14.21
CA GLN A 215 -0.63 10.35 14.20
C GLN A 215 -0.85 10.94 12.81
N ALA A 216 -1.95 11.67 12.66
CA ALA A 216 -2.12 12.67 11.61
C ALA A 216 -2.09 14.07 12.22
N ILE A 217 -1.27 14.99 11.69
CA ILE A 217 -1.03 16.31 12.26
C ILE A 217 -1.17 17.42 11.23
N VAL A 218 -1.65 18.59 11.66
CA VAL A 218 -1.60 19.80 10.83
C VAL A 218 -0.56 20.74 11.40
N VAL A 219 0.44 21.09 10.58
CA VAL A 219 1.52 22.02 10.90
C VAL A 219 1.26 23.36 10.25
N ASN A 220 1.51 24.46 10.97
CA ASN A 220 1.49 25.81 10.41
C ASN A 220 2.91 26.34 10.21
N ARG A 221 3.28 26.53 8.95
CA ARG A 221 4.57 27.07 8.49
C ARG A 221 4.92 28.42 9.09
N SER A 222 3.94 29.31 9.27
CA SER A 222 4.17 30.67 9.77
C SER A 222 4.43 30.71 11.28
N THR A 223 3.89 29.76 12.05
CA THR A 223 4.06 29.71 13.51
C THR A 223 5.04 28.65 13.96
N ASP A 224 5.39 27.70 13.11
CA ASP A 224 6.23 26.53 13.43
C ASP A 224 5.55 25.62 14.48
N GLU A 225 4.22 25.59 14.52
CA GLU A 225 3.45 24.86 15.53
C GLU A 225 2.55 23.78 14.90
N ILE A 226 2.33 22.71 15.66
CA ILE A 226 1.30 21.70 15.37
C ILE A 226 -0.05 22.26 15.84
N GLU A 227 -0.92 22.62 14.91
CA GLU A 227 -2.25 23.20 15.18
C GLU A 227 -3.30 22.13 15.51
N LEU A 228 -3.22 20.98 14.84
CA LEU A 228 -4.11 19.85 15.03
C LEU A 228 -3.30 18.56 15.14
N ARG A 229 -3.76 17.66 16.00
CA ARG A 229 -3.17 16.32 16.18
C ARG A 229 -4.28 15.32 16.44
N LEU A 230 -4.40 14.33 15.57
CA LEU A 230 -5.19 13.12 15.76
C LEU A 230 -4.24 11.98 16.13
N GLY A 231 -4.61 11.17 17.12
CA GLY A 231 -3.78 10.05 17.56
C GLY A 231 -2.66 10.43 18.52
N SER A 232 -1.90 9.42 18.93
CA SER A 232 -0.73 9.54 19.80
C SER A 232 0.05 8.22 19.76
N ASP A 233 1.37 8.30 19.86
CA ASP A 233 2.29 7.15 19.88
C ASP A 233 1.79 6.01 20.80
N GLY A 234 1.69 4.81 20.24
CA GLY A 234 1.26 3.58 20.92
C GLY A 234 -0.25 3.47 21.18
N ALA A 235 -1.05 4.45 20.77
CA ALA A 235 -2.51 4.43 20.96
C ALA A 235 -3.23 3.76 19.78
N HIS A 236 -2.86 2.50 19.51
CA HIS A 236 -3.27 1.72 18.33
C HIS A 236 -4.79 1.57 18.16
N GLU A 237 -5.59 1.81 19.20
CA GLU A 237 -7.06 1.83 19.09
C GLU A 237 -7.59 3.04 18.28
N THR A 238 -6.81 4.13 18.22
CA THR A 238 -7.15 5.37 17.50
C THR A 238 -6.66 5.31 16.07
N LEU A 239 -5.34 5.14 15.91
CA LEU A 239 -4.61 4.95 14.66
C LEU A 239 -3.48 3.98 14.96
N TYR A 240 -3.14 3.12 14.01
CA TYR A 240 -1.98 2.24 14.07
C TYR A 240 -1.26 2.24 12.72
N GLU A 241 -0.11 2.92 12.66
CA GLU A 241 0.73 3.03 11.48
C GLU A 241 -0.04 3.42 10.20
N GLN A 242 -0.80 4.51 10.30
CA GLN A 242 -1.70 5.01 9.25
C GLN A 242 -0.99 5.57 8.01
N HIS A 243 -1.75 5.76 6.93
CA HIS A 243 -1.29 6.37 5.68
C HIS A 243 -2.33 7.34 5.11
N ASN A 244 -1.83 8.25 4.26
CA ASN A 244 -2.55 9.23 3.43
C ASN A 244 -3.86 9.72 4.06
N PRO A 245 -3.79 10.42 5.23
CA PRO A 245 -4.97 11.04 5.78
C PRO A 245 -5.46 12.16 4.85
N ASP A 246 -6.76 12.26 4.62
CA ASP A 246 -7.36 13.34 3.84
C ASP A 246 -8.08 14.34 4.76
N TYR A 247 -7.82 15.64 4.56
CA TYR A 247 -8.47 16.73 5.30
C TYR A 247 -9.76 17.18 4.61
N LEU A 248 -10.88 16.76 5.20
CA LEU A 248 -12.22 17.17 4.83
C LEU A 248 -12.70 18.36 5.69
N THR A 249 -13.69 19.08 5.17
CA THR A 249 -14.42 20.08 5.95
C THR A 249 -15.92 19.82 5.82
N SER A 250 -16.60 19.58 6.93
CA SER A 250 -18.06 19.39 6.94
C SER A 250 -18.78 20.66 6.47
N ALA A 251 -20.04 20.53 6.04
CA ALA A 251 -20.81 21.66 5.53
C ALA A 251 -21.01 22.82 6.53
N ASP A 252 -20.84 22.55 7.83
CA ASP A 252 -20.88 23.54 8.91
C ASP A 252 -19.50 24.15 9.25
N GLY A 253 -18.44 23.76 8.53
CA GLY A 253 -17.07 24.23 8.69
C GLY A 253 -16.23 23.39 9.63
N THR A 254 -16.72 22.24 10.10
CA THR A 254 -15.99 21.39 11.05
C THR A 254 -14.83 20.63 10.38
N PRO A 255 -13.59 20.74 10.90
CA PRO A 255 -12.46 19.92 10.45
C PRO A 255 -12.73 18.43 10.61
N THR A 256 -12.48 17.66 9.56
CA THR A 256 -12.66 16.20 9.56
C THR A 256 -11.46 15.56 8.90
N LEU A 257 -10.99 14.42 9.44
CA LEU A 257 -9.93 13.62 8.85
C LEU A 257 -10.48 12.25 8.44
N LEU A 258 -10.29 11.88 7.19
CA LEU A 258 -10.47 10.52 6.68
C LEU A 258 -9.10 9.85 6.66
N VAL A 259 -8.96 8.64 7.19
CA VAL A 259 -7.63 8.03 7.37
C VAL A 259 -7.67 6.55 7.02
N ALA A 260 -6.71 6.08 6.23
CA ALA A 260 -6.40 4.67 6.08
C ALA A 260 -5.57 4.19 7.29
N ASP A 261 -6.23 3.49 8.21
CA ASP A 261 -5.65 3.01 9.47
C ASP A 261 -5.10 1.59 9.26
N SER A 262 -3.90 1.54 8.68
CA SER A 262 -3.38 0.40 7.92
C SER A 262 -3.21 -0.87 8.74
N GLU A 263 -2.55 -0.82 9.90
CA GLU A 263 -2.32 -2.02 10.72
C GLU A 263 -3.60 -2.46 11.48
N ASN A 264 -4.65 -1.63 11.47
CA ASN A 264 -5.98 -2.00 11.96
C ASN A 264 -6.91 -2.50 10.85
N ASP A 265 -6.45 -2.59 9.60
CA ASP A 265 -7.23 -3.05 8.44
C ASP A 265 -8.58 -2.34 8.29
N ARG A 266 -8.60 -1.01 8.46
CA ARG A 266 -9.84 -0.22 8.43
C ARG A 266 -9.64 1.18 7.87
N ILE A 267 -10.72 1.78 7.38
CA ILE A 267 -10.78 3.22 7.11
C ILE A 267 -11.62 3.87 8.19
N VAL A 268 -11.17 5.01 8.71
CA VAL A 268 -11.81 5.74 9.80
C VAL A 268 -12.01 7.21 9.44
N GLU A 269 -13.12 7.79 9.90
CA GLU A 269 -13.37 9.23 9.79
C GLU A 269 -13.49 9.82 11.19
N TYR A 270 -12.78 10.93 11.44
CA TYR A 270 -12.76 11.66 12.70
C TYR A 270 -13.18 13.11 12.49
N GLU A 271 -14.18 13.54 13.24
CA GLU A 271 -14.65 14.93 13.23
C GLU A 271 -14.10 15.68 14.46
N ARG A 272 -13.61 16.91 14.27
CA ARG A 272 -13.09 17.75 15.35
C ARG A 272 -14.23 18.43 16.10
N ARG A 273 -14.58 17.92 17.28
CA ARG A 273 -15.59 18.50 18.18
C ARG A 273 -14.94 19.25 19.35
N ASP A 274 -15.73 19.94 20.17
CA ASP A 274 -15.21 20.73 21.31
C ASP A 274 -14.27 19.93 22.23
N GLU A 275 -14.59 18.65 22.50
CA GLU A 275 -13.85 17.80 23.44
C GLU A 275 -12.63 17.09 22.83
N GLY A 276 -12.40 17.19 21.51
CA GLY A 276 -11.35 16.44 20.82
C GLY A 276 -11.80 15.92 19.46
N TRP A 277 -11.08 14.93 18.95
CA TRP A 277 -11.49 14.15 17.79
C TRP A 277 -12.53 13.12 18.21
N THR A 278 -13.61 13.01 17.44
CA THR A 278 -14.61 11.95 17.61
C THR A 278 -14.65 11.09 16.36
N ARG A 279 -14.40 9.78 16.51
CA ARG A 279 -14.57 8.81 15.40
C ARG A 279 -16.05 8.73 15.04
N THR A 280 -16.42 9.27 13.88
CA THR A 280 -17.80 9.30 13.38
C THR A 280 -18.14 8.07 12.57
N TRP A 281 -17.14 7.50 11.89
CA TRP A 281 -17.32 6.39 10.97
C TRP A 281 -16.14 5.45 10.94
N THR A 282 -16.43 4.19 10.63
CA THR A 282 -15.44 3.14 10.42
C THR A 282 -15.99 2.16 9.38
N VAL A 283 -15.16 1.75 8.43
CA VAL A 283 -15.46 0.66 7.49
C VAL A 283 -14.33 -0.36 7.50
N GLY A 284 -14.66 -1.61 7.19
CA GLY A 284 -13.73 -2.75 7.31
C GLY A 284 -13.89 -3.52 8.62
N VAL A 285 -14.91 -3.23 9.43
CA VAL A 285 -15.12 -4.00 10.66
C VAL A 285 -15.50 -5.44 10.34
N GLY A 286 -14.84 -6.39 11.01
CA GLY A 286 -15.01 -7.81 10.72
C GLY A 286 -14.11 -8.35 9.60
N GLY A 287 -13.22 -7.51 9.03
CA GLY A 287 -12.20 -7.89 8.05
C GLY A 287 -12.50 -7.39 6.64
N ALA A 288 -11.88 -8.05 5.65
CA ALA A 288 -11.96 -7.81 4.20
C ALA A 288 -11.06 -6.71 3.63
N LEU A 289 -10.58 -5.76 4.43
CA LEU A 289 -9.41 -4.94 4.08
C LEU A 289 -8.14 -5.63 4.56
N ASN A 290 -7.02 -5.33 3.93
CA ASN A 290 -5.70 -5.78 4.32
C ASN A 290 -4.66 -4.71 3.99
N TRP A 291 -4.21 -4.02 5.03
CA TRP A 291 -3.23 -2.94 4.98
C TRP A 291 -3.62 -1.86 3.97
N PRO A 292 -4.80 -1.23 4.13
CA PRO A 292 -5.18 -0.12 3.26
C PRO A 292 -4.23 1.06 3.47
N ARG A 293 -3.89 1.79 2.41
CA ARG A 293 -2.91 2.88 2.50
C ARG A 293 -3.39 4.24 2.01
N ASP A 294 -4.50 4.27 1.31
CA ASP A 294 -5.09 5.52 0.87
C ASP A 294 -6.61 5.38 0.87
N ALA A 295 -7.29 6.47 1.23
CA ALA A 295 -8.73 6.57 1.25
C ALA A 295 -9.23 8.00 1.00
N ASP A 296 -10.01 8.12 -0.06
CA ASP A 296 -10.39 9.39 -0.66
C ASP A 296 -11.91 9.54 -0.77
N ARG A 297 -12.46 10.64 -0.26
CA ARG A 297 -13.89 10.92 -0.38
C ARG A 297 -14.20 11.47 -1.77
N LEU A 298 -15.08 10.79 -2.50
CA LEU A 298 -15.54 11.21 -3.82
C LEU A 298 -16.75 12.17 -3.74
N PRO A 299 -16.98 13.02 -4.75
CA PRO A 299 -18.12 13.96 -4.77
C PRO A 299 -19.50 13.32 -4.65
N ASN A 300 -19.63 12.04 -5.04
CA ASN A 300 -20.87 11.27 -4.93
C ASN A 300 -21.12 10.76 -3.49
N GLY A 301 -20.19 10.98 -2.57
CA GLY A 301 -20.22 10.52 -1.18
C GLY A 301 -19.62 9.13 -0.96
N ASN A 302 -19.19 8.43 -2.01
CA ASN A 302 -18.44 7.18 -1.86
C ASN A 302 -17.00 7.45 -1.43
N THR A 303 -16.30 6.42 -0.97
CA THR A 303 -14.86 6.48 -0.67
C THR A 303 -14.11 5.58 -1.64
N LEU A 304 -13.09 6.11 -2.32
CA LEU A 304 -12.10 5.35 -3.05
C LEU A 304 -11.03 4.88 -2.07
N VAL A 305 -10.59 3.63 -2.14
CA VAL A 305 -9.65 3.04 -1.17
C VAL A 305 -8.62 2.20 -1.89
N THR A 306 -7.34 2.38 -1.56
CA THR A 306 -6.29 1.41 -1.91
C THR A 306 -6.20 0.34 -0.84
N ASP A 307 -6.45 -0.90 -1.23
CA ASP A 307 -6.44 -2.07 -0.34
C ASP A 307 -5.22 -2.93 -0.70
N SER A 308 -4.06 -2.47 -0.20
CA SER A 308 -2.76 -2.72 -0.80
C SER A 308 -2.34 -4.18 -0.80
N LEU A 309 -2.54 -4.90 0.31
CA LEU A 309 -2.19 -6.32 0.41
C LEU A 309 -3.28 -7.25 -0.14
N ASN A 310 -4.46 -6.72 -0.46
CA ASN A 310 -5.42 -7.39 -1.32
C ASN A 310 -5.21 -7.08 -2.82
N HIS A 311 -4.23 -6.22 -3.14
CA HIS A 311 -3.85 -5.83 -4.49
C HIS A 311 -5.02 -5.32 -5.32
N ARG A 312 -5.84 -4.45 -4.73
CA ARG A 312 -6.99 -3.85 -5.39
C ARG A 312 -7.20 -2.40 -4.97
N VAL A 313 -7.97 -1.70 -5.79
CA VAL A 313 -8.60 -0.42 -5.45
C VAL A 313 -10.11 -0.65 -5.45
N ILE A 314 -10.82 -0.08 -4.48
CA ILE A 314 -12.28 -0.22 -4.34
C ILE A 314 -12.95 1.14 -4.17
N GLU A 315 -14.14 1.31 -4.75
CA GLU A 315 -15.05 2.41 -4.42
C GLU A 315 -16.18 1.84 -3.56
N ILE A 316 -16.37 2.41 -2.37
CA ILE A 316 -17.34 1.93 -1.38
C ILE A 316 -18.37 3.00 -1.04
N THR A 317 -19.61 2.57 -0.82
CA THR A 317 -20.66 3.45 -0.28
C THR A 317 -20.38 3.79 1.19
N PRO A 318 -21.04 4.83 1.74
CA PRO A 318 -21.01 5.13 3.18
C PRO A 318 -21.36 3.96 4.11
N THR A 319 -22.04 2.93 3.60
CA THR A 319 -22.43 1.73 4.36
C THR A 319 -21.54 0.51 4.07
N GLY A 320 -20.43 0.67 3.35
CA GLY A 320 -19.46 -0.40 3.08
C GLY A 320 -19.82 -1.34 1.93
N GLU A 321 -20.77 -0.98 1.06
CA GLU A 321 -21.00 -1.74 -0.18
C GLU A 321 -19.95 -1.34 -1.22
N ILE A 322 -19.18 -2.31 -1.71
CA ILE A 322 -18.25 -2.16 -2.82
C ILE A 322 -19.07 -2.03 -4.11
N VAL A 323 -19.04 -0.84 -4.71
CA VAL A 323 -19.76 -0.54 -5.96
C VAL A 323 -18.86 -0.55 -7.18
N TRP A 324 -17.55 -0.40 -6.96
CA TRP A 324 -16.52 -0.62 -7.96
C TRP A 324 -15.28 -1.26 -7.31
N GLU A 325 -14.63 -2.16 -8.03
CA GLU A 325 -13.44 -2.88 -7.58
C GLU A 325 -12.56 -3.20 -8.78
N TYR A 326 -11.27 -2.94 -8.62
CA TYR A 326 -10.28 -3.22 -9.65
C TYR A 326 -9.01 -3.78 -9.03
N TYR A 327 -8.64 -4.98 -9.45
CA TYR A 327 -7.42 -5.62 -9.01
C TYR A 327 -6.24 -5.05 -9.79
N VAL A 328 -5.22 -4.58 -9.08
CA VAL A 328 -4.01 -4.03 -9.66
C VAL A 328 -2.82 -4.46 -8.80
N THR A 329 -2.02 -5.37 -9.33
CA THR A 329 -0.84 -5.91 -8.64
C THR A 329 0.40 -5.14 -9.04
N TRP A 330 1.38 -4.87 -8.19
CA TRP A 330 1.56 -5.40 -6.83
C TRP A 330 1.60 -4.24 -5.85
N GLY A 331 0.68 -4.22 -4.89
CA GLY A 331 0.63 -3.17 -3.87
C GLY A 331 0.27 -1.79 -4.45
N PRO A 332 -1.01 -1.54 -4.81
CA PRO A 332 -1.47 -0.17 -5.01
C PRO A 332 -1.15 0.61 -3.74
N TYR A 333 -0.56 1.79 -3.89
CA TYR A 333 -0.17 2.65 -2.78
C TYR A 333 -1.19 3.76 -2.64
N ASP A 334 -1.35 4.53 -3.70
CA ASP A 334 -2.23 5.68 -3.80
C ASP A 334 -3.14 5.55 -5.04
N ALA A 335 -4.36 6.09 -4.98
CA ALA A 335 -5.29 6.05 -6.09
C ALA A 335 -6.24 7.24 -6.16
N GLU A 336 -6.15 7.96 -7.28
CA GLU A 336 -6.87 9.21 -7.47
C GLU A 336 -7.95 9.13 -8.57
N ARG A 337 -9.09 9.79 -8.32
CA ARG A 337 -10.18 9.92 -9.30
C ARG A 337 -10.00 11.21 -10.07
N VAL A 338 -9.63 11.10 -11.34
CA VAL A 338 -9.41 12.26 -12.22
C VAL A 338 -10.68 13.10 -12.31
N GLY A 339 -10.56 14.37 -11.93
CA GLY A 339 -11.66 15.34 -11.92
C GLY A 339 -12.64 15.21 -10.74
N ALA A 340 -12.29 14.46 -9.69
CA ALA A 340 -13.06 14.42 -8.44
C ALA A 340 -12.92 15.72 -7.64
N THR A 341 -11.74 16.34 -7.63
CA THR A 341 -11.55 17.67 -7.04
C THR A 341 -11.89 18.79 -8.03
N THR A 342 -12.57 19.81 -7.54
CA THR A 342 -12.75 21.10 -8.22
C THR A 342 -12.02 22.24 -7.51
N ASP A 343 -11.26 21.92 -6.46
CA ASP A 343 -10.50 22.89 -5.68
C ASP A 343 -9.11 23.05 -6.31
N CYS A 344 -9.06 23.94 -7.29
CA CYS A 344 -7.93 24.10 -8.19
C CYS A 344 -6.64 24.63 -7.49
N ASP A 345 -6.77 25.19 -6.29
CA ASP A 345 -5.65 25.78 -5.55
C ASP A 345 -4.76 24.74 -4.82
N ARG A 346 -5.02 23.42 -4.97
CA ARG A 346 -4.37 22.37 -4.19
C ARG A 346 -4.23 21.08 -5.00
N THR A 347 -3.04 20.52 -5.03
CA THR A 347 -2.78 19.10 -5.33
C THR A 347 -2.81 18.34 -3.98
N GLY A 348 -2.82 17.01 -3.97
CA GLY A 348 -2.92 16.21 -2.73
C GLY A 348 -4.36 16.01 -2.25
N GLY A 349 -5.11 15.11 -2.88
CA GLY A 349 -6.32 14.55 -2.26
C GLY A 349 -7.66 14.97 -2.86
N SER A 350 -8.60 14.02 -2.71
CA SER A 350 -9.93 13.97 -3.29
C SER A 350 -10.90 15.11 -2.96
N ALA A 351 -12.19 14.89 -3.24
CA ALA A 351 -13.21 15.89 -2.96
C ALA A 351 -13.32 16.09 -1.45
N ARG A 352 -12.83 17.24 -0.97
CA ARG A 352 -12.83 17.71 0.45
C ARG A 352 -14.22 17.78 1.12
N SER A 353 -15.25 17.31 0.43
CA SER A 353 -16.64 17.13 0.81
C SER A 353 -17.31 16.17 -0.17
N PRO A 354 -18.36 15.45 0.26
CA PRO A 354 -19.04 15.56 1.56
C PRO A 354 -18.44 14.66 2.65
N THR A 355 -18.41 15.11 3.90
CA THR A 355 -18.05 14.25 5.04
C THR A 355 -19.13 13.19 5.32
N ILE A 356 -18.83 12.13 6.08
CA ILE A 356 -19.83 11.13 6.46
C ILE A 356 -21.01 11.75 7.24
N ALA A 357 -20.70 12.80 8.01
CA ALA A 357 -21.68 13.56 8.77
C ALA A 357 -22.64 14.30 7.82
N ASP A 358 -22.13 14.92 6.76
CA ASP A 358 -22.94 15.57 5.72
C ASP A 358 -23.85 14.56 5.00
N LEU A 359 -23.35 13.33 4.85
CA LEU A 359 -24.09 12.20 4.26
C LEU A 359 -25.11 11.57 5.21
N ASN A 360 -25.22 12.06 6.46
CA ASN A 360 -26.05 11.49 7.52
C ASN A 360 -25.77 9.99 7.79
N ALA A 361 -24.52 9.56 7.56
CA ALA A 361 -24.05 8.23 7.92
C ALA A 361 -23.14 8.29 9.15
N SER A 362 -23.08 7.20 9.92
CA SER A 362 -22.23 7.10 11.12
C SER A 362 -22.11 5.65 11.57
N GLY A 363 -21.14 5.36 12.44
CA GLY A 363 -20.95 4.04 13.03
C GLY A 363 -20.00 3.15 12.23
N ALA A 364 -20.10 1.85 12.46
CA ALA A 364 -19.15 0.86 11.94
C ALA A 364 -19.81 -0.08 10.93
N TYR A 365 -19.17 -0.27 9.78
CA TYR A 365 -19.67 -1.07 8.66
C TYR A 365 -18.67 -2.14 8.21
N ALA A 366 -19.17 -3.36 8.02
CA ALA A 366 -18.41 -4.41 7.34
C ALA A 366 -18.45 -4.16 5.82
N LEU A 367 -17.41 -4.59 5.11
CA LEU A 367 -17.44 -4.57 3.65
C LEU A 367 -18.36 -5.65 3.09
N SER A 368 -18.98 -5.35 1.96
CA SER A 368 -19.81 -6.29 1.20
C SER A 368 -19.70 -6.01 -0.31
N GLY A 369 -20.06 -6.98 -1.14
CA GLY A 369 -20.10 -6.77 -2.60
C GLY A 369 -18.78 -6.97 -3.34
N SER A 370 -17.71 -7.47 -2.71
CA SER A 370 -16.48 -7.84 -3.44
C SER A 370 -16.72 -9.03 -4.39
N ALA A 371 -16.04 -9.01 -5.54
CA ALA A 371 -15.96 -10.14 -6.45
C ALA A 371 -15.18 -11.32 -5.87
N ASN A 372 -14.33 -11.08 -4.86
CA ASN A 372 -13.47 -12.07 -4.20
C ASN A 372 -12.56 -12.83 -5.18
N ASP A 373 -12.05 -12.15 -6.21
CA ASP A 373 -11.24 -12.76 -7.26
C ASP A 373 -10.04 -11.89 -7.70
N PRO A 374 -8.81 -12.14 -7.21
CA PRO A 374 -8.43 -13.32 -6.45
C PRO A 374 -8.99 -13.35 -5.02
N PRO A 375 -9.05 -14.53 -4.37
CA PRO A 375 -9.50 -14.65 -2.99
C PRO A 375 -8.67 -13.77 -2.04
N ILE A 376 -9.38 -12.98 -1.25
CA ILE A 376 -8.82 -12.11 -0.21
C ILE A 376 -8.11 -12.99 0.86
N PRO A 377 -6.83 -12.76 1.17
CA PRO A 377 -6.18 -13.28 2.36
C PRO A 377 -7.02 -13.04 3.64
N GLY A 378 -6.93 -13.91 4.64
CA GLY A 378 -7.63 -13.69 5.92
C GLY A 378 -9.11 -14.11 5.99
N GLU A 379 -9.93 -14.01 4.93
CA GLU A 379 -11.38 -14.27 5.07
C GLU A 379 -11.76 -15.76 5.24
N SER A 380 -10.91 -16.67 4.74
CA SER A 380 -11.11 -18.13 4.85
C SER A 380 -9.82 -18.94 4.65
N GLY A 381 -8.68 -18.27 4.83
CA GLY A 381 -7.34 -18.77 4.47
C GLY A 381 -6.56 -19.43 5.61
N PRO A 382 -5.28 -19.75 5.38
CA PRO A 382 -4.39 -20.26 6.41
C PRO A 382 -4.26 -19.37 7.65
N SER A 383 -4.23 -18.05 7.49
CA SER A 383 -4.19 -17.09 8.60
C SER A 383 -5.40 -17.22 9.53
N ALA A 384 -6.62 -17.26 8.99
CA ALA A 384 -7.82 -17.50 9.79
C ALA A 384 -7.75 -18.80 10.61
N LEU A 385 -7.19 -19.88 10.04
CA LEU A 385 -6.98 -21.12 10.79
C LEU A 385 -5.96 -20.91 11.93
N LEU A 386 -4.84 -20.23 11.67
CA LEU A 386 -3.82 -19.93 12.66
C LEU A 386 -4.40 -19.11 13.83
N SER A 387 -5.15 -18.04 13.55
CA SER A 387 -5.82 -17.24 14.58
C SER A 387 -6.84 -18.08 15.37
N SER A 388 -7.60 -18.95 14.71
CA SER A 388 -8.60 -19.81 15.39
C SER A 388 -8.00 -20.77 16.42
N ILE A 389 -6.71 -21.07 16.33
CA ILE A 389 -5.97 -21.91 17.28
C ILE A 389 -5.03 -21.10 18.19
N GLY A 390 -5.18 -19.77 18.22
CA GLY A 390 -4.41 -18.85 19.08
C GLY A 390 -2.99 -18.56 18.60
N LEU A 391 -2.73 -18.71 17.29
CA LEU A 391 -1.46 -18.35 16.66
C LEU A 391 -1.57 -17.01 15.92
N ASP A 392 -1.95 -15.96 16.64
CA ASP A 392 -2.21 -14.64 16.06
C ASP A 392 -0.95 -13.99 15.48
N GLY A 393 0.21 -14.14 16.12
CA GLY A 393 1.50 -13.66 15.59
C GLY A 393 1.85 -14.28 14.23
N PRO A 394 1.89 -15.63 14.11
CA PRO A 394 2.04 -16.29 12.82
C PRO A 394 0.97 -15.96 11.79
N ALA A 395 -0.28 -15.71 12.21
CA ALA A 395 -1.36 -15.29 11.32
C ALA A 395 -1.09 -13.90 10.75
N SER A 396 -0.73 -12.93 11.59
CA SER A 396 -0.33 -11.59 11.18
C SER A 396 0.89 -11.62 10.25
N THR A 397 1.92 -12.43 10.56
CA THR A 397 3.06 -12.64 9.66
C THR A 397 2.64 -13.21 8.31
N TRP A 398 1.66 -14.13 8.30
CA TRP A 398 1.12 -14.70 7.07
C TRP A 398 0.43 -13.63 6.23
N ASP A 399 -0.46 -12.84 6.84
CA ASP A 399 -1.23 -11.82 6.14
C ASP A 399 -0.35 -10.67 5.62
N HIS A 400 0.78 -10.37 6.28
CA HIS A 400 1.73 -9.35 5.81
C HIS A 400 2.71 -9.84 4.75
N ILE A 401 3.25 -11.06 4.87
CA ILE A 401 4.34 -11.52 3.98
C ILE A 401 3.82 -12.26 2.76
N VAL A 402 2.81 -13.11 2.95
CA VAL A 402 2.36 -14.02 1.88
C VAL A 402 1.80 -13.28 0.67
N PRO A 403 1.05 -12.17 0.78
CA PRO A 403 0.59 -11.43 -0.39
C PRO A 403 1.72 -11.04 -1.35
N TRP A 404 2.89 -10.67 -0.85
CA TRP A 404 4.03 -10.25 -1.66
C TRP A 404 4.75 -11.37 -2.43
N VAL A 405 4.71 -12.60 -1.91
CA VAL A 405 5.51 -13.72 -2.44
C VAL A 405 4.65 -14.81 -3.08
N LYS A 406 3.35 -14.82 -2.77
CA LYS A 406 2.39 -15.74 -3.33
C LYS A 406 2.11 -15.33 -4.79
N PRO A 407 2.11 -16.27 -5.74
CA PRO A 407 1.65 -15.97 -7.09
C PRO A 407 0.19 -15.44 -7.09
N THR A 408 -0.10 -14.42 -7.89
CA THR A 408 -1.42 -13.76 -7.96
C THR A 408 -2.57 -14.73 -8.23
N TRP A 409 -2.30 -15.80 -8.98
CA TRP A 409 -3.26 -16.84 -9.35
C TRP A 409 -3.53 -17.88 -8.25
N ALA A 410 -2.74 -17.90 -7.18
CA ALA A 410 -2.87 -18.89 -6.13
C ALA A 410 -3.74 -18.36 -4.97
N SER A 411 -4.64 -19.20 -4.45
CA SER A 411 -5.22 -18.97 -3.12
C SER A 411 -4.17 -19.17 -2.03
N GLY A 412 -4.41 -18.65 -0.83
CA GLY A 412 -3.51 -18.89 0.32
C GLY A 412 -3.33 -20.38 0.63
N TRP A 413 -4.41 -21.17 0.54
CA TRP A 413 -4.34 -22.63 0.71
C TRP A 413 -3.57 -23.34 -0.40
N THR A 414 -3.78 -22.91 -1.65
CA THR A 414 -3.04 -23.43 -2.81
C THR A 414 -1.54 -23.20 -2.64
N PHE A 415 -1.16 -22.01 -2.19
CA PHE A 415 0.22 -21.65 -1.92
C PHE A 415 0.82 -22.47 -0.77
N LEU A 416 0.13 -22.56 0.37
CA LEU A 416 0.57 -23.36 1.50
C LEU A 416 0.75 -24.85 1.14
N ALA A 417 -0.21 -25.42 0.41
CA ALA A 417 -0.13 -26.80 -0.07
C ALA A 417 1.05 -26.98 -1.03
N GLY A 418 1.29 -26.01 -1.92
CA GLY A 418 2.44 -25.97 -2.81
C GLY A 418 3.78 -26.01 -2.06
N VAL A 419 3.96 -25.10 -1.09
CA VAL A 419 5.15 -25.06 -0.22
C VAL A 419 5.35 -26.37 0.52
N ALA A 420 4.30 -26.90 1.17
CA ALA A 420 4.36 -28.16 1.89
C ALA A 420 4.72 -29.34 0.96
N GLY A 421 4.15 -29.39 -0.25
CA GLY A 421 4.44 -30.40 -1.26
C GLY A 421 5.89 -30.36 -1.74
N LEU A 422 6.42 -29.16 -2.02
CA LEU A 422 7.81 -28.96 -2.43
C LEU A 422 8.78 -29.32 -1.30
N SER A 423 8.53 -28.88 -0.06
CA SER A 423 9.36 -29.22 1.09
C SER A 423 9.39 -30.73 1.35
N LEU A 424 8.24 -31.40 1.23
CA LEU A 424 8.15 -32.85 1.36
C LEU A 424 8.93 -33.57 0.24
N ALA A 425 8.80 -33.11 -1.00
CA ALA A 425 9.52 -33.67 -2.14
C ALA A 425 11.04 -33.50 -2.00
N LEU A 426 11.50 -32.32 -1.59
CA LEU A 426 12.91 -32.03 -1.34
C LEU A 426 13.46 -32.89 -0.20
N GLY A 427 12.78 -32.90 0.95
CA GLY A 427 13.20 -33.71 2.10
C GLY A 427 13.23 -35.20 1.78
N TRP A 428 12.22 -35.72 1.08
CA TRP A 428 12.19 -37.10 0.63
C TRP A 428 13.31 -37.40 -0.39
N GLY A 429 13.53 -36.52 -1.37
CA GLY A 429 14.59 -36.66 -2.37
C GLY A 429 15.98 -36.67 -1.73
N THR A 430 16.26 -35.76 -0.79
CA THR A 430 17.53 -35.73 -0.04
C THR A 430 17.71 -37.01 0.77
N ALA A 431 16.66 -37.52 1.42
CA ALA A 431 16.73 -38.78 2.15
C ALA A 431 17.03 -39.97 1.23
N GLU A 432 16.37 -40.06 0.07
CA GLU A 432 16.62 -41.13 -0.91
C GLU A 432 18.03 -41.05 -1.51
N LEU A 433 18.52 -39.85 -1.82
CA LEU A 433 19.90 -39.62 -2.26
C LEU A 433 20.90 -40.06 -1.19
N TRP A 434 20.65 -39.68 0.07
CA TRP A 434 21.53 -40.05 1.17
C TRP A 434 21.51 -41.56 1.43
N LEU A 435 20.35 -42.21 1.36
CA LEU A 435 20.23 -43.67 1.51
C LEU A 435 20.87 -44.42 0.33
N SER A 436 20.86 -43.85 -0.87
CA SER A 436 21.39 -44.46 -2.09
C SER A 436 22.85 -44.05 -2.39
N ARG A 437 23.47 -43.26 -1.52
CA ARG A 437 24.79 -42.63 -1.75
C ARG A 437 25.91 -43.61 -2.10
N GLU A 438 25.91 -44.81 -1.51
CA GLU A 438 26.95 -45.82 -1.73
C GLU A 438 26.81 -46.44 -3.13
N LEU A 439 25.60 -46.82 -3.51
CA LEU A 439 25.28 -47.32 -4.86
C LEU A 439 25.54 -46.27 -5.94
N ILE A 440 25.16 -45.02 -5.69
CA ILE A 440 25.43 -43.89 -6.59
C ILE A 440 26.94 -43.68 -6.72
N GLY A 441 27.69 -43.72 -5.62
CA GLY A 441 29.14 -43.57 -5.61
C GLY A 441 29.88 -44.73 -6.29
N GLU A 442 29.33 -45.94 -6.27
CA GLU A 442 29.84 -47.09 -7.04
C GLU A 442 29.63 -46.91 -8.55
N GLU A 443 28.42 -46.53 -8.97
CA GLU A 443 28.09 -46.29 -10.37
C GLU A 443 28.91 -45.12 -10.97
N ILE A 444 29.08 -44.03 -10.22
CA ILE A 444 29.92 -42.90 -10.64
C ILE A 444 31.37 -43.34 -10.81
N ARG A 445 31.92 -44.11 -9.86
CA ARG A 445 33.29 -44.63 -9.96
C ARG A 445 33.45 -45.55 -11.16
N ALA A 446 32.49 -46.44 -11.41
CA ALA A 446 32.50 -47.33 -12.57
C ALA A 446 32.57 -46.55 -13.89
N ARG A 447 31.79 -45.48 -14.03
CA ARG A 447 31.77 -44.61 -15.23
C ARG A 447 32.98 -43.71 -15.39
N LEU A 448 33.68 -43.36 -14.31
CA LEU A 448 34.92 -42.57 -14.38
C LEU A 448 36.16 -43.45 -14.61
N SER A 449 36.06 -44.75 -14.34
CA SER A 449 37.15 -45.72 -14.50
C SER A 449 37.15 -46.48 -15.84
N GLY A 450 36.12 -46.27 -16.67
CA GLY A 450 36.03 -46.78 -18.04
C GLY A 450 36.08 -45.63 -19.03
#